data_AF-Q4RKI1-F1
#
_entry.id   AF-Q4RKI1-F1
#
_cell.length_a   1.000
_cell.length_b   1.000
_cell.length_c   1.000
_cell.angle_alpha   90.00
_cell.angle_beta   90.00
_cell.angle_gamma   90.00
#
_symmetry.space_group_name_H-M   'P 1'
#
loop_
_entity.id
_entity.type
_entity.pdbx_description
1 polymer ?
#
loop_
_entity_poly.entity_id
_entity_poly.type
_entity_poly.pdbx_seq_one_letter_code
_entity_poly.pdbx_strand_id
1 'polypeptide(L)'
;LRPRLCVLEKGESGYGFHLHTEKGKSGQFIRLVEPDTPASASGLLAGDRLMFVNGENVEDESHQQVVSRIRATTGALKLIVVDVDTAALLNKYNLKCQKEFVTEGIALPARDS
;
A
#
# COMPACT_ATOMS: atom_id res chain seq x y z
N LEU A 1 -9.09 -7.85 9.21
CA LEU A 1 -7.84 -7.13 8.92
C LEU A 1 -7.21 -7.79 7.69
N ARG A 2 -7.27 -7.14 6.53
CA ARG A 2 -6.70 -7.68 5.29
C ARG A 2 -6.10 -6.54 4.48
N PRO A 3 -4.97 -6.75 3.78
CA PRO A 3 -4.46 -5.79 2.82
C PRO A 3 -5.49 -5.53 1.72
N ARG A 4 -5.48 -4.32 1.18
CA ARG A 4 -6.32 -3.89 0.05
C ARG A 4 -5.47 -3.78 -1.19
N LEU A 5 -5.95 -4.36 -2.28
CA LEU A 5 -5.39 -4.15 -3.61
C LEU A 5 -6.17 -3.00 -4.26
N CYS A 6 -5.49 -1.88 -4.43
CA CYS A 6 -5.97 -0.72 -5.15
C CYS A 6 -5.36 -0.73 -6.55
N VAL A 7 -6.19 -0.74 -7.59
CA VAL A 7 -5.75 -0.63 -8.98
C VAL A 7 -6.14 0.74 -9.50
N LEU A 8 -5.13 1.54 -9.86
CA LEU A 8 -5.28 2.90 -10.33
C LEU A 8 -4.82 2.99 -11.77
N GLU A 9 -5.59 3.64 -12.62
CA GLU A 9 -5.14 3.95 -13.98
C GLU A 9 -4.53 5.35 -14.01
N LYS A 10 -3.45 5.51 -14.78
CA LYS A 10 -2.80 6.81 -14.93
C LYS A 10 -3.69 7.72 -15.79
N GLY A 11 -4.29 8.73 -15.16
CA GLY A 11 -5.05 9.77 -15.84
C GLY A 11 -4.17 10.89 -16.42
N GLU A 12 -4.80 11.91 -16.99
CA GLU A 12 -4.11 13.06 -17.62
C GLU A 12 -3.22 13.84 -16.64
N SER A 13 -3.67 13.99 -15.39
CA SER A 13 -2.91 14.66 -14.31
C SER A 13 -2.15 13.69 -13.39
N GLY A 14 -2.11 12.39 -13.72
CA GLY A 14 -1.51 11.34 -12.90
C GLY A 14 -2.55 10.52 -12.14
N TYR A 15 -2.21 10.09 -10.92
CA TYR A 15 -3.05 9.16 -10.15
C TYR A 15 -3.93 9.84 -9.08
N GLY A 16 -3.60 11.06 -8.64
CA GLY A 16 -4.39 11.81 -7.66
C GLY A 16 -4.19 11.40 -6.18
N PHE A 17 -2.98 10.99 -5.81
CA PHE A 17 -2.63 10.71 -4.41
C PHE A 17 -1.23 11.20 -4.05
N HIS A 18 -1.01 11.44 -2.77
CA HIS A 18 0.25 11.91 -2.23
C HIS A 18 0.90 10.84 -1.35
N LEU A 19 2.16 10.54 -1.62
CA LEU A 19 2.98 9.68 -0.76
C LEU A 19 3.81 10.52 0.20
N HIS A 20 4.00 10.00 1.41
CA HIS A 20 4.99 10.52 2.34
C HIS A 20 5.73 9.40 3.06
N THR A 21 6.89 9.73 3.62
CA THR A 21 7.64 8.87 4.52
C THR A 21 7.51 9.40 5.94
N GLU A 22 7.26 8.53 6.92
CA GLU A 22 7.28 8.92 8.33
C GLU A 22 8.72 8.95 8.86
N LYS A 23 9.07 9.97 9.64
CA LYS A 23 10.39 10.04 10.29
C LYS A 23 10.54 8.87 11.26
N GLY A 24 11.52 8.00 11.02
CA GLY A 24 11.83 6.86 11.88
C GLY A 24 11.05 5.58 11.56
N LYS A 25 10.21 5.56 10.52
CA LYS A 25 9.60 4.32 10.02
C LYS A 25 9.99 4.08 8.56
N SER A 26 10.32 2.83 8.25
CA SER A 26 10.57 2.39 6.88
C SER A 26 9.26 2.30 6.09
N GLY A 27 9.32 2.55 4.79
CA GLY A 27 8.18 2.44 3.88
C GLY A 27 7.44 3.74 3.62
N GLN A 28 6.41 3.65 2.79
CA GLN A 28 5.65 4.80 2.29
C GLN A 28 4.21 4.77 2.76
N PHE A 29 3.64 5.95 2.99
CA PHE A 29 2.29 6.13 3.50
C PHE A 29 1.52 7.08 2.61
N ILE A 30 0.22 6.84 2.46
CA ILE A 30 -0.68 7.70 1.72
C ILE A 30 -1.02 8.90 2.59
N ARG A 31 -0.53 10.08 2.23
CA ARG A 31 -0.81 11.32 2.95
C ARG A 31 -2.20 11.85 2.66
N LEU A 32 -2.57 11.82 1.38
CA LEU A 32 -3.80 12.40 0.87
C LEU A 32 -4.20 11.66 -0.39
N VAL A 33 -5.51 11.49 -0.56
CA VAL A 33 -6.13 11.02 -1.79
C VAL A 33 -7.09 12.12 -2.25
N GLU A 34 -6.91 12.58 -3.47
CA GLU A 34 -7.75 13.63 -4.04
C GLU A 34 -9.11 13.03 -4.47
N PRO A 35 -10.24 13.70 -4.19
CA PRO A 35 -11.54 13.26 -4.66
C PRO A 35 -11.61 13.31 -6.20
N ASP A 36 -12.51 12.51 -6.80
CA ASP A 36 -12.70 12.44 -8.26
C ASP A 36 -11.44 12.01 -9.04
N THR A 37 -10.52 11.30 -8.38
CA THR A 37 -9.31 10.75 -9.00
C THR A 37 -9.34 9.23 -9.04
N PRO A 38 -8.55 8.58 -9.93
CA PRO A 38 -8.46 7.12 -9.98
C PRO A 38 -7.99 6.52 -8.64
N ALA A 39 -7.22 7.25 -7.83
CA ALA A 39 -6.87 6.83 -6.48
C ALA A 39 -8.08 6.69 -5.56
N SER A 40 -8.95 7.71 -5.53
CA SER A 40 -10.18 7.65 -4.74
C SER A 40 -11.11 6.54 -5.22
N ALA A 41 -11.28 6.40 -6.54
CA ALA A 41 -12.10 5.34 -7.14
C ALA A 41 -11.57 3.92 -6.83
N SER A 42 -10.25 3.75 -6.69
CA SER A 42 -9.63 2.47 -6.34
C SER A 42 -9.83 2.05 -4.87
N GLY A 43 -10.37 2.94 -4.03
CA GLY A 43 -10.54 2.70 -2.59
C GLY A 43 -9.26 2.93 -1.77
N LEU A 44 -8.27 3.64 -2.33
CA LEU A 44 -7.08 4.09 -1.60
C LEU A 44 -7.49 5.15 -0.57
N LEU A 45 -6.98 5.06 0.65
CA LEU A 45 -7.31 5.99 1.73
C LEU A 45 -6.06 6.68 2.28
N ALA A 46 -6.24 7.90 2.79
CA ALA A 46 -5.19 8.57 3.55
C ALA A 46 -4.94 7.83 4.87
N GLY A 47 -3.67 7.65 5.23
CA GLY A 47 -3.22 6.87 6.38
C GLY A 47 -2.80 5.44 6.04
N ASP A 48 -3.17 4.94 4.85
CA ASP A 48 -2.77 3.62 4.39
C ASP A 48 -1.25 3.51 4.21
N ARG A 49 -0.68 2.37 4.62
CA ARG A 49 0.73 2.06 4.40
C ARG A 49 0.89 1.25 3.12
N LEU A 50 1.78 1.68 2.24
CA LEU A 50 2.09 1.03 0.99
C LEU A 50 3.08 -0.12 1.20
N MET A 51 2.67 -1.32 0.79
CA MET A 51 3.45 -2.55 0.96
C MET A 51 4.00 -3.05 -0.37
N PHE A 52 3.19 -3.02 -1.44
CA PHE A 52 3.61 -3.45 -2.77
C PHE A 52 3.21 -2.47 -3.86
N VAL A 53 4.06 -2.37 -4.89
CA VAL A 53 3.83 -1.63 -6.12
C VAL A 53 4.02 -2.58 -7.30
N ASN A 54 2.98 -2.77 -8.11
CA ASN A 54 2.94 -3.73 -9.22
C ASN A 54 3.36 -5.16 -8.85
N GLY A 55 3.13 -5.57 -7.60
CA GLY A 55 3.51 -6.89 -7.09
C GLY A 55 4.94 -6.98 -6.55
N GLU A 56 5.72 -5.91 -6.58
CA GLU A 56 7.03 -5.83 -5.93
C GLU A 56 6.90 -5.22 -4.53
N ASN A 57 7.59 -5.79 -3.55
CA ASN A 57 7.59 -5.27 -2.18
C ASN A 57 8.41 -3.99 -2.11
N VAL A 58 7.84 -2.95 -1.50
CA VAL A 58 8.45 -1.62 -1.39
C VAL A 58 8.61 -1.15 0.07
N GLU A 59 8.43 -2.04 1.05
CA GLU A 59 8.50 -1.69 2.47
C GLU A 59 9.89 -1.23 2.90
N ASP A 60 10.92 -1.88 2.33
CA ASP A 60 12.34 -1.57 2.57
C ASP A 60 12.91 -0.56 1.55
N GLU A 61 12.07 -0.06 0.63
CA GLU A 61 12.50 0.89 -0.39
C GLU A 61 12.43 2.35 0.07
N SER A 62 13.37 3.14 -0.46
CA SER A 62 13.38 4.59 -0.26
C SER A 62 12.24 5.27 -1.02
N HIS A 63 11.83 6.45 -0.54
CA HIS A 63 10.78 7.26 -1.17
C HIS A 63 11.02 7.46 -2.67
N GLN A 64 12.25 7.75 -3.06
CA GLN A 64 12.61 7.96 -4.45
C GLN A 64 12.44 6.69 -5.29
N GLN A 65 12.81 5.51 -4.79
CA GLN A 65 12.66 4.25 -5.51
C GLN A 65 11.18 3.93 -5.74
N VAL A 66 10.36 4.06 -4.69
CA VAL A 66 8.92 3.81 -4.77
C VAL A 66 8.24 4.75 -5.76
N VAL A 67 8.54 6.05 -5.68
CA VAL A 67 8.03 7.06 -6.62
C VAL A 67 8.51 6.76 -8.04
N SER A 68 9.76 6.32 -8.21
CA SER A 68 10.31 5.97 -9.52
C SER A 68 9.59 4.76 -10.13
N ARG A 69 9.29 3.70 -9.37
CA ARG A 69 8.48 2.56 -9.84
C ARG A 69 7.08 2.98 -10.25
N ILE A 70 6.41 3.78 -9.43
CA ILE A 70 5.08 4.29 -9.72
C ILE A 70 5.06 5.11 -11.02
N ARG A 71 6.09 5.93 -11.23
CA ARG A 71 6.25 6.74 -12.46
C ARG A 71 6.66 5.91 -13.67
N ALA A 72 7.48 4.88 -13.48
CA ALA A 72 7.91 3.95 -14.52
C ALA A 72 6.79 2.98 -14.95
N THR A 73 5.70 2.91 -14.18
CA THR A 73 4.53 2.10 -14.54
C THR A 73 3.83 2.69 -15.76
N THR A 74 3.76 1.91 -16.83
CA THR A 74 3.02 2.25 -18.03
C THR A 74 1.68 1.50 -17.99
N GLY A 75 0.60 2.21 -17.62
CA GLY A 75 -0.76 1.65 -17.58
C GLY A 75 -1.38 1.66 -16.18
N ALA A 76 -1.96 0.53 -15.78
CA ALA A 76 -2.62 0.36 -14.49
C ALA A 76 -1.61 0.06 -13.37
N LEU A 77 -1.53 0.96 -12.40
CA LEU A 77 -0.74 0.85 -11.19
C LEU A 77 -1.47 0.01 -10.15
N LYS A 78 -0.87 -1.11 -9.74
CA LYS A 78 -1.41 -1.98 -8.69
C LYS A 78 -0.69 -1.70 -7.39
N LEU A 79 -1.39 -1.14 -6.42
CA LEU A 79 -0.87 -0.86 -5.08
C LEU A 79 -1.50 -1.81 -4.08
N ILE A 80 -0.68 -2.47 -3.27
CA ILE A 80 -1.18 -3.19 -2.10
C ILE A 80 -0.89 -2.34 -0.88
N VAL A 81 -1.95 -1.96 -0.21
CA VAL A 81 -1.90 -1.15 1.00
C VAL A 81 -2.47 -1.88 2.20
N VAL A 82 -2.03 -1.51 3.38
CA VAL A 82 -2.56 -2.01 4.65
C VAL A 82 -2.97 -0.85 5.54
N ASP A 83 -4.08 -1.02 6.21
CA ASP A 83 -4.53 -0.11 7.27
C ASP A 83 -3.59 -0.18 8.48
N VAL A 84 -3.59 0.86 9.32
CA VAL A 84 -2.79 0.95 10.55
C VAL A 84 -2.97 -0.26 11.46
N ASP A 85 -4.20 -0.76 11.61
CA ASP A 85 -4.48 -1.93 12.45
C ASP A 85 -3.86 -3.20 11.85
N THR A 86 -3.90 -3.31 10.53
CA THR A 86 -3.35 -4.45 9.80
C THR A 86 -1.82 -4.45 9.84
N ALA A 87 -1.20 -3.27 9.68
CA ALA A 87 0.24 -3.08 9.82
C ALA A 87 0.73 -3.38 11.25
N ALA A 88 0.00 -2.89 12.26
CA ALA A 88 0.31 -3.15 13.66
C ALA A 88 0.24 -4.65 13.97
N LEU A 89 -0.74 -5.35 13.41
CA LEU A 89 -0.91 -6.77 13.56
C LEU A 89 0.22 -7.58 12.89
N LEU A 90 0.57 -7.26 11.64
CA LEU A 90 1.71 -7.88 10.96
C LEU A 90 3.01 -7.71 11.76
N ASN A 91 3.27 -6.49 12.24
CA ASN A 91 4.44 -6.21 13.08
C ASN A 91 4.38 -6.96 14.42
N LYS A 92 3.22 -7.02 15.06
CA LYS A 92 3.01 -7.72 16.33
C LYS A 92 3.31 -9.21 16.25
N TYR A 93 2.96 -9.84 15.12
CA TYR A 93 3.25 -11.26 14.86
C TYR A 93 4.56 -11.47 14.09
N ASN A 94 5.35 -10.42 13.86
CA ASN A 94 6.57 -10.43 13.05
C ASN A 94 6.39 -11.09 11.67
N LEU A 95 5.21 -10.88 11.06
CA LEU A 95 4.82 -11.38 9.76
C LEU A 95 5.15 -10.33 8.69
N LYS A 96 5.69 -10.77 7.55
CA LYS A 96 5.81 -9.93 6.36
C LYS A 96 4.49 -9.88 5.63
N CYS A 97 4.11 -8.71 5.10
CA CYS A 97 2.93 -8.63 4.25
C CYS A 97 3.17 -9.46 2.98
N GLN A 98 2.15 -10.22 2.58
CA GLN A 98 2.16 -11.00 1.36
C GLN A 98 1.02 -10.54 0.46
N LYS A 99 1.22 -10.62 -0.87
CA LYS A 99 0.19 -10.24 -1.84
C LYS A 99 -1.01 -11.19 -1.79
N GLU A 100 -0.76 -12.43 -1.39
CA GLU A 100 -1.74 -13.49 -1.17
C GLU A 100 -2.73 -13.14 -0.05
N PHE A 101 -2.34 -12.34 0.95
CA PHE A 101 -3.23 -11.91 2.03
C PHE A 101 -4.37 -11.01 1.55
N VAL A 102 -4.26 -10.40 0.37
CA VAL A 102 -5.36 -9.65 -0.25
C VAL A 102 -6.53 -10.60 -0.54
N THR A 103 -6.25 -11.80 -1.04
CA THR A 103 -7.25 -12.80 -1.45
C THR A 103 -7.59 -13.76 -0.32
N GLU A 104 -6.59 -14.25 0.40
CA GLU A 104 -6.74 -15.31 1.42
C GLU A 104 -7.00 -14.73 2.82
N GLY A 105 -6.72 -13.44 3.03
CA GLY A 105 -6.71 -12.83 4.36
C GLY A 105 -5.42 -13.13 5.12
N ILE A 106 -5.25 -12.46 6.26
CA ILE A 106 -4.10 -12.71 7.14
C ILE A 106 -4.42 -13.91 8.01
N ALA A 107 -3.74 -15.03 7.77
CA ALA A 107 -3.79 -16.21 8.63
C ALA A 107 -3.07 -15.89 9.95
N LEU A 108 -3.84 -15.43 10.93
CA LEU A 108 -3.34 -15.26 12.28
C LEU A 108 -3.09 -16.65 12.88
N PRO A 109 -1.91 -16.91 13.48
CA PRO A 109 -1.74 -18.12 14.27
C PRO A 109 -2.81 -18.08 15.37
N ALA A 110 -3.65 -19.13 15.42
CA ALA A 110 -4.66 -19.26 16.45
C ALA A 110 -3.95 -19.11 17.80
N ARG A 111 -4.41 -18.18 18.62
CA ARG A 111 -3.93 -18.05 19.99
C ARG A 111 -4.44 -19.29 20.72
N ASP A 112 -3.62 -20.35 20.73
CA ASP A 112 -3.83 -21.49 21.61
C ASP A 112 -4.06 -20.91 23.02
N SER A 113 -5.26 -21.16 23.55
CA SER A 113 -5.71 -20.74 24.87
C SER A 113 -5.43 -21.84 25.88
#